data_AF-A0A5J4WHP9-F1
#
_entry.id   AF-A0A5J4WHP9-F1
#
_cell.length_a   1.000
_cell.length_b   1.000
_cell.length_c   1.000
_cell.angle_alpha   90.00
_cell.angle_beta   90.00
_cell.angle_gamma   90.00
#
_symmetry.space_group_name_H-M   'P 1'
#
loop_
_entity.id
_entity.type
_entity.pdbx_description
1 polymer ?
#
loop_
_entity_poly.entity_id
_entity_poly.type
_entity_poly.pdbx_seq_one_letter_code
_entity_poly.pdbx_strand_id
1 'polypeptide(L)'
;MISVSFPRDIKSVFDVVVKDQNGQWERWYVRVSEFKYNPKQPYEEIIVQTEDTVATTTMLDILNKAKANILVTGTIGTGKTIVGNNFLHISTVQDKSLIFQIKFSAQSKAKGIQEVLEGRLAHRRSKQIGPPVGIQGIVFIDDMKTPTPEIYFAQPPFGLIRQCDTQFGVYDHKKLTFIHLTGTVFVAAQ
;
A
#
# COMPACT_ATOMS: atom_id res chain seq x y z
N MET A 1 -20.01 -29.07 3.47
CA MET A 1 -18.83 -28.69 2.65
C MET A 1 -19.40 -28.15 1.34
N ILE A 2 -19.29 -26.84 1.08
CA ILE A 2 -19.80 -26.26 -0.18
C ILE A 2 -18.75 -26.55 -1.25
N SER A 3 -19.06 -27.44 -2.20
CA SER A 3 -18.17 -27.73 -3.33
C SER A 3 -18.46 -26.73 -4.45
N VAL A 4 -17.54 -25.81 -4.70
CA VAL A 4 -17.63 -24.87 -5.83
C VAL A 4 -16.70 -25.38 -6.93
N SER A 5 -17.28 -25.77 -8.07
CA SER A 5 -16.51 -26.20 -9.24
C SER A 5 -15.92 -25.00 -9.97
N PHE A 6 -14.66 -25.11 -10.41
CA PHE A 6 -14.05 -24.12 -11.29
C PHE A 6 -14.81 -24.07 -12.64
N PRO A 7 -15.19 -22.88 -13.14
CA PRO A 7 -15.95 -22.78 -14.39
C PRO A 7 -15.13 -23.26 -15.59
N ARG A 8 -15.74 -24.09 -16.44
CA ARG A 8 -15.05 -24.82 -17.53
C ARG A 8 -14.65 -23.92 -18.70
N ASP A 9 -15.24 -22.75 -18.80
CA ASP A 9 -15.10 -21.74 -19.85
C ASP A 9 -13.97 -20.73 -19.57
N ILE A 10 -13.34 -20.82 -18.40
CA ILE A 10 -12.23 -19.95 -18.00
C ILE A 10 -10.89 -20.61 -18.34
N LYS A 11 -9.99 -19.84 -18.95
CA LYS A 11 -8.66 -20.32 -19.37
C LYS A 11 -7.64 -20.24 -18.23
N SER A 12 -7.78 -19.27 -17.32
CA SER A 12 -6.82 -19.05 -16.23
C SER A 12 -7.51 -18.71 -14.91
N VAL A 13 -6.94 -19.20 -13.80
CA VAL A 13 -7.37 -18.82 -12.44
C VAL A 13 -7.18 -17.32 -12.16
N PHE A 14 -6.34 -16.65 -12.95
CA PHE A 14 -6.11 -15.21 -12.85
C PHE A 14 -7.24 -14.37 -13.47
N ASP A 15 -8.13 -14.97 -14.25
CA ASP A 15 -9.26 -14.26 -14.91
C ASP A 15 -10.47 -14.11 -13.97
N VAL A 16 -10.40 -14.66 -12.76
CA VAL A 16 -11.52 -14.73 -11.82
C VAL A 16 -11.13 -14.43 -10.37
N VAL A 17 -12.16 -14.12 -9.60
CA VAL A 17 -12.12 -13.88 -8.16
C VAL A 17 -13.28 -14.61 -7.48
N VAL A 18 -13.10 -14.98 -6.22
CA VAL A 18 -14.17 -15.56 -5.41
C VAL A 18 -15.01 -14.43 -4.80
N LYS A 19 -16.33 -14.51 -4.89
CA LYS A 19 -17.25 -13.61 -4.18
C LYS A 19 -17.32 -13.97 -2.70
N ASP A 20 -17.04 -13.00 -1.84
CA ASP A 20 -17.12 -13.17 -0.38
C ASP A 20 -18.53 -13.59 0.09
N GLN A 21 -19.59 -13.17 -0.62
CA GLN A 21 -20.98 -13.38 -0.20
C GLN A 21 -21.47 -14.82 -0.36
N ASN A 22 -21.03 -15.53 -1.42
CA ASN A 22 -21.57 -16.83 -1.78
C ASN A 22 -20.50 -17.86 -2.17
N GLY A 23 -19.22 -17.49 -2.14
CA GLY A 23 -18.10 -18.36 -2.48
C GLY A 23 -18.01 -18.72 -3.97
N GLN A 24 -18.80 -18.10 -4.84
CA GLN A 24 -18.80 -18.41 -6.27
C GLN A 24 -17.73 -17.62 -7.02
N TRP A 25 -17.25 -18.20 -8.12
CA TRP A 25 -16.32 -17.56 -9.04
C TRP A 25 -17.02 -16.44 -9.83
N GLU A 26 -16.34 -15.31 -9.97
CA GLU A 26 -16.74 -14.14 -10.75
C GLU A 26 -15.58 -13.69 -11.63
N ARG A 27 -15.87 -13.28 -12.86
CA ARG A 27 -14.86 -12.74 -13.78
C ARG A 27 -14.56 -11.27 -13.48
N TRP A 28 -13.32 -10.86 -13.69
CA TRP A 28 -12.90 -9.49 -13.39
C TRP A 28 -13.64 -8.43 -14.19
N TYR A 29 -13.98 -8.70 -15.47
CA TYR A 29 -14.74 -7.76 -16.29
C TYR A 29 -16.06 -7.29 -15.64
N VAL A 30 -16.68 -8.14 -14.80
CA VAL A 30 -17.93 -7.79 -14.09
C VAL A 30 -17.70 -6.69 -13.05
N ARG A 31 -16.47 -6.59 -12.53
CA ARG A 31 -16.05 -5.57 -11.55
C ARG A 31 -15.41 -4.34 -12.19
N VAL A 32 -15.18 -4.34 -13.50
CA VAL A 32 -14.64 -3.18 -14.21
C VAL A 32 -15.76 -2.15 -14.40
N SER A 33 -15.55 -0.96 -13.85
CA SER A 33 -16.50 0.13 -14.00
C SER A 33 -16.54 0.62 -15.45
N GLU A 34 -17.73 0.96 -15.95
CA GLU A 34 -17.87 1.61 -17.24
C GLU A 34 -17.14 2.96 -17.24
N PHE A 35 -16.19 3.13 -18.16
CA PHE A 35 -15.45 4.38 -18.30
C PHE A 35 -16.35 5.47 -18.88
N LYS A 36 -16.47 6.59 -18.16
CA LYS A 36 -17.21 7.78 -18.62
C LYS A 36 -16.24 8.93 -18.82
N TYR A 37 -16.06 9.33 -20.07
CA TYR A 37 -15.20 10.45 -20.41
C TYR A 37 -15.77 11.78 -19.91
N ASN A 38 -14.95 12.55 -19.20
CA ASN A 38 -15.28 13.91 -18.78
C ASN A 38 -14.36 14.91 -19.50
N PRO A 39 -14.86 15.71 -20.45
CA PRO A 39 -14.06 16.68 -21.19
C PRO A 39 -13.40 17.77 -20.32
N LYS A 40 -13.88 17.97 -19.08
CA LYS A 40 -13.34 18.97 -18.15
C LYS A 40 -12.19 18.41 -17.29
N GLN A 41 -11.96 17.11 -17.30
CA GLN A 41 -10.92 16.47 -16.51
C GLN A 41 -9.55 16.65 -17.19
N PRO A 42 -8.50 17.04 -16.45
CA PRO A 42 -7.13 17.05 -16.98
C PRO A 42 -6.75 15.69 -17.56
N TYR A 43 -6.06 15.69 -18.69
CA TYR A 43 -5.67 14.46 -19.39
C TYR A 43 -4.85 13.53 -18.49
N GLU A 44 -3.98 14.11 -17.66
CA GLU A 44 -3.09 13.40 -16.73
C GLU A 44 -3.83 12.66 -15.62
N GLU A 45 -5.08 13.03 -15.35
CA GLU A 45 -5.92 12.42 -14.32
C GLU A 45 -6.85 11.33 -14.87
N ILE A 46 -6.94 11.19 -16.20
CA ILE A 46 -7.81 10.20 -16.84
C ILE A 46 -7.25 8.80 -16.61
N ILE A 47 -7.93 8.02 -15.78
CA ILE A 47 -7.59 6.63 -15.49
C ILE A 47 -8.71 5.73 -16.01
N VAL A 48 -8.38 4.82 -16.94
CA VAL A 48 -9.29 3.78 -17.42
C VAL A 48 -9.04 2.52 -16.60
N GLN A 49 -10.06 2.06 -15.86
CA GLN A 49 -9.96 0.79 -15.13
C GLN A 49 -9.95 -0.37 -16.11
N THR A 50 -8.96 -1.25 -15.96
CA THR A 50 -8.86 -2.52 -16.67
C THR A 50 -9.09 -3.68 -15.71
N GLU A 51 -9.30 -4.89 -16.25
CA GLU A 51 -9.38 -6.12 -15.44
C GLU A 51 -8.16 -6.27 -14.53
N ASP A 52 -6.96 -6.03 -15.04
CA ASP A 52 -5.71 -6.10 -14.27
C ASP A 52 -5.64 -5.08 -13.14
N THR A 53 -6.11 -3.84 -13.40
CA THR A 53 -6.12 -2.77 -12.40
C THR A 53 -7.08 -3.12 -11.27
N VAL A 54 -8.27 -3.63 -11.60
CA VAL A 54 -9.27 -4.07 -10.64
C VAL A 54 -8.80 -5.29 -9.85
N ALA A 55 -8.20 -6.27 -10.52
CA ALA A 55 -7.65 -7.46 -9.89
C ALA A 55 -6.55 -7.09 -8.88
N THR A 56 -5.58 -6.27 -9.30
CA THR A 56 -4.47 -5.85 -8.45
C THR A 56 -4.97 -5.05 -7.25
N THR A 57 -5.86 -4.07 -7.47
CA THR A 57 -6.41 -3.26 -6.38
C THR A 57 -7.24 -4.11 -5.40
N THR A 58 -7.97 -5.13 -5.90
CA THR A 58 -8.70 -6.10 -5.05
C THR A 58 -7.73 -6.91 -4.19
N MET A 59 -6.62 -7.40 -4.76
CA MET A 59 -5.60 -8.12 -3.99
C MET A 59 -4.96 -7.23 -2.91
N LEU A 60 -4.70 -5.95 -3.23
CA LEU A 60 -4.21 -4.99 -2.24
C LEU A 60 -5.17 -4.83 -1.05
N ASP A 61 -6.48 -4.73 -1.31
CA ASP A 61 -7.49 -4.63 -0.25
C ASP A 61 -7.56 -5.91 0.60
N ILE A 62 -7.49 -7.09 -0.02
CA ILE A 62 -7.46 -8.37 0.71
C ILE A 62 -6.23 -8.44 1.63
N LEU A 63 -5.04 -8.12 1.12
CA LEU A 63 -3.81 -8.12 1.90
C LEU A 63 -3.82 -7.05 3.01
N ASN A 64 -4.40 -5.88 2.73
CA ASN A 64 -4.55 -4.82 3.72
C ASN A 64 -5.47 -5.23 4.87
N LYS A 65 -6.60 -5.91 4.57
CA LYS A 65 -7.50 -6.50 5.58
C LYS A 65 -6.79 -7.55 6.44
N ALA A 66 -5.86 -8.30 5.86
CA ALA A 66 -4.98 -9.21 6.58
C ALA A 66 -3.86 -8.52 7.37
N LYS A 67 -3.76 -7.18 7.30
CA LYS A 67 -2.74 -6.34 7.95
C LYS A 67 -1.31 -6.69 7.53
N ALA A 68 -1.14 -7.13 6.28
CA ALA A 68 0.17 -7.44 5.72
C ALA A 68 0.86 -6.17 5.18
N ASN A 69 2.19 -6.14 5.25
CA ASN A 69 2.99 -5.21 4.46
C ASN A 69 3.05 -5.68 3.01
N ILE A 70 2.95 -4.75 2.06
CA ILE A 70 2.74 -5.06 0.65
C ILE A 70 3.78 -4.34 -0.21
N LEU A 71 4.38 -5.08 -1.15
CA LEU A 71 5.24 -4.55 -2.19
C LEU A 71 4.65 -4.85 -3.57
N VAL A 72 4.28 -3.81 -4.31
CA VAL A 72 3.86 -3.89 -5.70
C VAL A 72 5.08 -3.71 -6.59
N THR A 73 5.45 -4.75 -7.31
CA THR A 73 6.64 -4.76 -8.18
C THR A 73 6.25 -4.78 -9.67
N GLY A 74 7.06 -4.14 -10.51
CA GLY A 74 6.90 -4.17 -11.96
C GLY A 74 7.91 -3.28 -12.68
N THR A 75 7.84 -3.24 -14.01
CA THR A 75 8.65 -2.32 -14.82
C THR A 75 8.18 -0.86 -14.64
N ILE A 76 9.00 0.11 -15.05
CA ILE A 76 8.63 1.53 -14.97
C ILE A 76 7.52 1.82 -15.99
N GLY A 77 6.56 2.67 -15.63
CA GLY A 77 5.46 3.06 -16.51
C GLY A 77 4.26 2.11 -16.54
N THR A 78 4.23 1.07 -15.71
CA THR A 78 3.10 0.10 -15.66
C THR A 78 1.97 0.48 -14.70
N GLY A 79 1.85 1.76 -14.34
CA GLY A 79 0.73 2.25 -13.53
C GLY A 79 0.72 1.82 -12.06
N LYS A 80 1.83 1.33 -11.48
CA LYS A 80 1.87 0.92 -10.06
C LYS A 80 1.49 2.02 -9.08
N THR A 81 1.96 3.25 -9.33
CA THR A 81 1.58 4.43 -8.55
C THR A 81 0.09 4.73 -8.69
N ILE A 82 -0.49 4.53 -9.88
CA ILE A 82 -1.93 4.68 -10.12
C ILE A 82 -2.71 3.63 -9.32
N VAL A 83 -2.31 2.37 -9.39
CA VAL A 83 -2.93 1.27 -8.64
C VAL A 83 -2.86 1.51 -7.14
N GLY A 84 -1.70 1.93 -6.62
CA GLY A 84 -1.51 2.29 -5.22
C GLY A 84 -2.42 3.44 -4.80
N ASN A 85 -2.50 4.51 -5.60
CA ASN A 85 -3.42 5.61 -5.33
C ASN A 85 -4.89 5.18 -5.40
N ASN A 86 -5.29 4.37 -6.38
CA ASN A 86 -6.65 3.84 -6.47
C ASN A 86 -7.02 3.02 -5.22
N PHE A 87 -6.11 2.18 -4.75
CA PHE A 87 -6.28 1.43 -3.51
C PHE A 87 -6.52 2.35 -2.30
N LEU A 88 -5.73 3.42 -2.17
CA LEU A 88 -5.90 4.40 -1.09
C LEU A 88 -7.20 5.20 -1.19
N HIS A 89 -7.86 5.24 -2.35
CA HIS A 89 -9.13 5.92 -2.57
C HIS A 89 -10.36 5.00 -2.43
N ILE A 90 -10.16 3.71 -2.14
CA ILE A 90 -11.28 2.83 -1.78
C ILE A 90 -11.92 3.37 -0.49
N SER A 91 -13.23 3.62 -0.50
CA SER A 91 -13.95 4.20 0.64
C SER A 91 -13.71 3.44 1.95
N THR A 92 -13.74 2.10 1.90
CA THR A 92 -13.49 1.28 3.10
C THR A 92 -12.07 1.42 3.65
N VAL A 93 -11.10 1.74 2.80
CA VAL A 93 -9.71 2.00 3.19
C VAL A 93 -9.61 3.41 3.79
N GLN A 94 -10.18 4.41 3.12
CA GLN A 94 -10.19 5.80 3.59
C GLN A 94 -10.89 5.97 4.94
N ASP A 95 -12.06 5.36 5.13
CA ASP A 95 -12.87 5.53 6.33
C ASP A 95 -12.25 4.88 7.57
N LYS A 96 -11.41 3.86 7.37
CA LYS A 96 -10.84 3.03 8.46
C LYS A 96 -9.34 3.22 8.65
N SER A 97 -8.71 4.08 7.85
CA SER A 97 -7.26 4.22 7.85
C SER A 97 -6.79 5.67 7.91
N LEU A 98 -5.77 5.91 8.72
CA LEU A 98 -4.93 7.09 8.65
C LEU A 98 -3.87 6.85 7.57
N ILE A 99 -4.03 7.52 6.43
CA ILE A 99 -3.14 7.38 5.28
C ILE A 99 -2.12 8.52 5.28
N PHE A 100 -0.86 8.20 5.00
CA PHE A 100 0.12 9.19 4.58
C PHE A 100 1.08 8.61 3.56
N GLN A 101 1.39 9.42 2.56
CA GLN A 101 2.23 9.04 1.43
C GLN A 101 3.64 9.61 1.61
N ILE A 102 4.64 8.79 1.33
CA ILE A 102 6.05 9.15 1.32
C ILE A 102 6.57 8.89 -0.09
N LYS A 103 6.95 9.96 -0.78
CA LYS A 103 7.62 9.84 -2.08
C LYS A 103 9.12 9.79 -1.87
N PHE A 104 9.75 8.70 -2.27
CA PHE A 104 11.20 8.61 -2.23
C PHE A 104 11.81 9.42 -3.37
N SER A 105 12.96 10.02 -3.09
CA SER A 105 13.75 10.76 -4.05
C SER A 105 15.24 10.57 -3.74
N ALA A 106 16.09 11.06 -4.64
CA ALA A 106 17.54 11.01 -4.49
C ALA A 106 18.04 11.72 -3.21
N GLN A 107 17.22 12.60 -2.62
CA GLN A 107 17.54 13.38 -1.43
C GLN A 107 16.80 12.88 -0.18
N SER A 108 15.98 11.83 -0.28
CA SER A 108 15.29 11.24 0.87
C SER A 108 16.30 10.73 1.89
N LYS A 109 16.14 11.13 3.15
CA LYS A 109 16.98 10.69 4.27
C LYS A 109 16.13 9.91 5.27
N ALA A 110 16.74 8.90 5.91
CA ALA A 110 16.08 8.11 6.95
C ALA A 110 15.47 8.99 8.04
N LYS A 111 16.23 10.00 8.51
CA LYS A 111 15.75 10.95 9.52
C LYS A 111 14.44 11.66 9.12
N GLY A 112 14.34 12.13 7.87
CA GLY A 112 13.13 12.81 7.41
C GLY A 112 11.92 11.88 7.35
N ILE A 113 12.13 10.62 6.93
CA ILE A 113 11.08 9.58 6.92
C ILE A 113 10.62 9.27 8.36
N GLN A 114 11.56 9.15 9.29
CA GLN A 114 11.25 8.92 10.71
C GLN A 114 10.48 10.09 11.31
N GLU A 115 10.88 11.34 11.03
CA GLU A 115 10.16 12.53 11.48
C GLU A 115 8.72 12.60 10.93
N VAL A 116 8.50 12.17 9.68
CA VAL A 116 7.15 12.04 9.12
C VAL A 116 6.34 10.98 9.86
N LEU A 117 6.91 9.81 10.14
CA LEU A 117 6.24 8.74 10.89
C LEU A 117 5.86 9.21 12.30
N GLU A 118 6.82 9.77 13.05
CA GLU A 118 6.61 10.25 14.41
C GLU A 118 5.67 11.46 14.48
N GLY A 119 5.68 12.33 13.47
CA GLY A 119 4.80 13.50 13.41
C GLY A 119 3.35 13.19 13.03
N ARG A 120 3.12 12.11 12.27
CA ARG A 120 1.77 11.70 11.84
C ARG A 120 1.11 10.71 12.80
N LEU A 121 1.90 9.96 13.56
CA LEU A 121 1.40 8.96 14.49
C LEU A 121 1.33 9.51 15.92
N ALA A 122 0.34 9.08 16.69
CA ALA A 122 0.18 9.50 18.07
C ALA A 122 1.02 8.64 19.02
N HIS A 123 1.60 9.26 20.04
CA HIS A 123 2.17 8.53 21.16
C HIS A 123 1.07 7.83 21.96
N ARG A 124 1.18 6.50 22.07
CA ARG A 124 0.26 5.65 22.84
C ARG A 124 0.76 5.45 24.28
N ARG A 125 2.07 5.23 24.43
CA ARG A 125 2.81 5.01 25.69
C ARG A 125 4.23 5.58 25.54
N SER A 126 5.01 5.61 26.61
CA SER A 126 6.36 6.22 26.62
C SER A 126 7.31 5.72 25.52
N LYS A 127 7.09 4.52 24.97
CA LYS A 127 7.88 3.90 23.90
C LYS A 127 7.04 3.29 22.78
N GLN A 128 5.85 3.85 22.52
CA GLN A 128 4.94 3.30 21.51
C GLN A 128 4.25 4.42 20.74
N ILE A 129 4.27 4.31 19.41
CA ILE A 129 3.53 5.17 18.47
C ILE A 129 2.60 4.33 17.61
N GLY A 130 1.53 4.95 17.14
CA GLY A 130 0.58 4.32 16.23
C GLY A 130 -0.52 5.29 15.80
N PRO A 131 -1.42 4.84 14.90
CA PRO A 131 -2.61 5.61 14.53
C PRO A 131 -3.54 5.80 15.74
N PRO A 132 -4.61 6.61 15.62
CA PRO A 132 -5.67 6.68 16.61
C PRO A 132 -6.27 5.30 16.96
N VAL A 133 -6.89 5.17 18.14
CA VAL A 133 -7.53 3.93 18.58
C VAL A 133 -8.65 3.56 17.59
N GLY A 134 -8.67 2.30 17.14
CA GLY A 134 -9.67 1.81 16.19
C GLY A 134 -9.39 2.12 14.72
N ILE A 135 -8.32 2.84 14.40
CA ILE A 135 -7.92 3.18 13.03
C ILE A 135 -6.61 2.48 12.68
N GLN A 136 -6.46 2.01 11.43
CA GLN A 136 -5.22 1.45 10.88
C GLN A 136 -4.33 2.56 10.32
N GLY A 137 -3.01 2.48 10.50
CA GLY A 137 -2.06 3.35 9.81
C GLY A 137 -1.66 2.73 8.47
N ILE A 138 -1.70 3.48 7.38
CA ILE A 138 -1.17 3.04 6.08
C ILE A 138 -0.09 4.02 5.64
N VAL A 139 1.14 3.51 5.53
CA VAL A 139 2.28 4.23 4.96
C VAL A 139 2.42 3.80 3.51
N PHE A 140 2.05 4.69 2.58
CA PHE A 140 2.27 4.41 1.17
C PHE A 140 3.62 4.98 0.73
N ILE A 141 4.50 4.13 0.21
CA ILE A 141 5.82 4.51 -0.29
C ILE A 141 5.82 4.44 -1.81
N ASP A 142 5.90 5.60 -2.44
CA ASP A 142 6.01 5.71 -3.89
C ASP A 142 7.49 5.82 -4.29
N ASP A 143 7.83 5.14 -5.38
CA ASP A 143 9.15 5.16 -6.02
C ASP A 143 10.34 4.63 -5.18
N MET A 144 10.28 3.35 -4.80
CA MET A 144 11.36 2.66 -4.07
C MET A 144 12.66 2.43 -4.87
N LYS A 145 12.90 3.12 -6.00
CA LYS A 145 14.13 2.95 -6.79
C LYS A 145 15.15 4.08 -6.60
N THR A 146 14.75 5.17 -5.95
CA THR A 146 15.37 6.48 -6.15
C THR A 146 16.38 6.95 -5.10
N PRO A 147 16.38 6.52 -3.81
CA PRO A 147 17.37 7.00 -2.84
C PRO A 147 18.81 6.76 -3.29
N THR A 148 19.62 7.82 -3.35
CA THR A 148 21.03 7.72 -3.76
C THR A 148 21.81 6.91 -2.72
N PRO A 149 22.58 5.89 -3.13
CA PRO A 149 23.49 5.21 -2.22
C PRO A 149 24.55 6.16 -1.65
N GLU A 150 24.87 6.00 -0.37
CA GLU A 150 26.00 6.69 0.25
C GLU A 150 27.35 6.10 -0.23
N ILE A 151 28.46 6.67 0.23
CA ILE A 151 29.84 6.25 -0.15
C ILE A 151 30.08 4.75 0.06
N TYR A 152 29.43 4.16 1.07
CA TYR A 152 29.51 2.74 1.38
C TYR A 152 28.37 1.91 0.77
N PHE A 153 27.72 2.42 -0.26
CA PHE A 153 26.57 1.82 -0.96
C PHE A 153 25.35 1.55 -0.06
N ALA A 154 25.33 2.13 1.13
CA ALA A 154 24.20 2.04 2.03
C ALA A 154 23.08 2.98 1.56
N GLN A 155 21.84 2.55 1.72
CA GLN A 155 20.65 3.36 1.49
C GLN A 155 19.85 3.42 2.79
N PRO A 156 20.18 4.36 3.71
CA PRO A 156 19.52 4.46 5.01
C PRO A 156 17.99 4.53 4.97
N PRO A 157 17.33 5.18 3.98
CA PRO A 157 15.88 5.11 3.84
C PRO A 157 15.32 3.68 3.80
N PHE A 158 15.92 2.78 3.01
CA PHE A 158 15.49 1.38 2.98
C PHE A 158 15.85 0.64 4.26
N GLY A 159 16.99 0.97 4.87
CA GLY A 159 17.36 0.44 6.18
C GLY A 159 16.31 0.74 7.26
N LEU A 160 15.77 1.97 7.26
CA LEU A 160 14.69 2.37 8.15
C LEU A 160 13.38 1.61 7.87
N ILE A 161 12.97 1.50 6.60
CA ILE A 161 11.76 0.74 6.25
C ILE A 161 11.91 -0.72 6.65
N ARG A 162 13.08 -1.33 6.41
CA ARG A 162 13.39 -2.69 6.87
C ARG A 162 13.31 -2.80 8.39
N GLN A 163 13.77 -1.79 9.12
CA GLN A 163 13.65 -1.76 10.59
C GLN A 163 12.18 -1.73 11.02
N CYS A 164 11.36 -0.88 10.40
CA CYS A 164 9.93 -0.83 10.67
C CYS A 164 9.22 -2.16 10.38
N ASP A 165 9.57 -2.82 9.27
CA ASP A 165 8.98 -4.09 8.85
C ASP A 165 9.39 -5.26 9.75
N THR A 166 10.70 -5.39 10.03
CA THR A 166 11.24 -6.56 10.74
C THR A 166 11.25 -6.42 12.27
N GLN A 167 11.37 -5.20 12.78
CA GLN A 167 11.48 -4.91 14.22
C GLN A 167 10.26 -4.18 14.77
N PHE A 168 9.29 -3.82 13.92
CA PHE A 168 8.06 -3.13 14.32
C PHE A 168 8.33 -1.84 15.11
N GLY A 169 9.26 -1.02 14.64
CA GLY A 169 9.62 0.22 15.32
C GLY A 169 10.82 0.94 14.73
N VAL A 170 11.19 2.04 15.39
CA VAL A 170 12.31 2.91 15.04
C VAL A 170 13.14 3.21 16.27
N TYR A 171 14.42 3.53 16.09
CA TYR A 171 15.30 3.92 17.20
C TYR A 171 15.38 5.44 17.32
N ASP A 172 15.09 5.98 18.50
CA ASP A 172 15.28 7.40 18.81
C ASP A 172 16.73 7.63 19.25
N HIS A 173 17.51 8.26 18.36
CA HIS A 173 18.92 8.56 18.60
C HIS A 173 19.16 9.64 19.68
N LYS A 174 18.16 10.46 20.02
CA LYS A 174 18.27 11.46 21.08
C LYS A 174 17.98 10.86 22.45
N LYS A 175 16.92 10.06 22.55
CA LYS A 175 16.51 9.41 23.81
C LYS A 175 17.22 8.09 24.07
N LEU A 176 17.92 7.55 23.07
CA LEU A 176 18.58 6.25 23.10
C LEU A 176 17.60 5.12 23.46
N THR A 177 16.41 5.17 22.85
CA THR A 177 15.33 4.22 23.11
C THR A 177 14.69 3.74 21.82
N PHE A 178 14.34 2.46 21.79
CA PHE A 178 13.49 1.92 20.74
C PHE A 178 12.03 2.33 20.96
N ILE A 179 11.39 2.81 19.88
CA ILE A 179 9.99 3.21 19.83
C ILE A 179 9.24 2.17 18.98
N HIS A 180 8.30 1.48 19.60
CA HIS A 180 7.48 0.49 18.90
C HIS A 180 6.42 1.16 18.02
N LEU A 181 6.40 0.76 16.75
CA LEU A 181 5.38 1.11 15.78
C LEU A 181 4.29 0.05 15.82
N THR A 182 3.04 0.47 16.04
CA THR A 182 1.92 -0.47 16.18
C THR A 182 0.73 -0.06 15.34
N GLY A 183 -0.01 -1.03 14.81
CA GLY A 183 -1.23 -0.80 14.04
C GLY A 183 -1.00 -0.12 12.68
N THR A 184 0.22 -0.19 12.16
CA THR A 184 0.62 0.45 10.89
C THR A 184 1.07 -0.62 9.90
N VAL A 185 0.66 -0.49 8.64
CA VAL A 185 1.11 -1.31 7.51
C VAL A 185 1.80 -0.44 6.47
N PHE A 186 2.75 -1.03 5.77
CA PHE A 186 3.49 -0.41 4.68
C PHE A 186 3.00 -0.95 3.34
N VAL A 187 2.71 -0.06 2.41
CA VAL A 187 2.37 -0.40 1.03
C VAL A 187 3.36 0.34 0.13
N ALA A 188 4.15 -0.39 -0.64
CA ALA A 188 5.23 0.20 -1.44
C ALA A 188 5.08 -0.16 -2.93
N ALA A 189 5.51 0.75 -3.81
CA ALA A 189 5.59 0.52 -5.25
C ALA A 189 7.04 0.60 -5.76
N GLN A 190 7.46 -0.41 -6.53
CA GLN A 190 8.81 -0.54 -7.10
C GLN A 190 8.78 -0.84 -8.60
#